data_AF-A0A2V9QSE8-F1
#
_entry.id   AF-A0A2V9QSE8-F1
#
_cell.length_a   1.000
_cell.length_b   1.000
_cell.length_c   1.000
_cell.angle_alpha   90.00
_cell.angle_beta   90.00
_cell.angle_gamma   90.00
#
_symmetry.space_group_name_H-M   'P 1'
#
loop_
_entity.id
_entity.type
_entity.pdbx_description
1 polymer ?
#
loop_
_entity_poly.entity_id
_entity_poly.type
_entity_poly.pdbx_seq_one_letter_code
_entity_poly.pdbx_strand_id
1 'polypeptide(L)'
;MNRLLFLSCTVLYYLLISTPPTFAQAGQSSSGQKSDTQAANAPFRDPKLPIKERVNDLVSRLTLEEKTAQMVHTAPAIPRLGIPAYNWWSEGLHGAAREGYATVFPQAIGL
;
A
#
# COMPACT_ATOMS: atom_id res chain seq x y z
N MET A 1 -26.62 -9.33 56.27
CA MET A 1 -27.33 -10.07 55.19
C MET A 1 -27.48 -9.14 53.99
N ASN A 2 -27.39 -9.66 52.76
CA ASN A 2 -27.56 -8.97 51.46
C ASN A 2 -26.34 -8.29 50.79
N ARG A 3 -25.17 -8.96 50.75
CA ARG A 3 -24.14 -8.65 49.73
C ARG A 3 -23.74 -9.84 48.83
N LEU A 4 -24.27 -11.04 49.08
CA LEU A 4 -24.00 -12.23 48.26
C LEU A 4 -24.99 -12.45 47.09
N LEU A 5 -26.15 -11.80 47.09
CA LEU A 5 -27.17 -11.97 46.04
C LEU A 5 -26.87 -11.16 44.76
N PHE A 6 -26.18 -10.03 44.86
CA PHE A 6 -25.86 -9.20 43.69
C PHE A 6 -24.69 -9.72 42.86
N LEU A 7 -23.79 -10.53 43.44
CA LEU A 7 -22.63 -11.07 42.73
C LEU A 7 -22.98 -12.32 41.90
N SER A 8 -24.06 -13.03 42.25
CA SER A 8 -24.54 -14.21 41.50
C SER A 8 -25.16 -13.82 40.15
N CYS A 9 -25.91 -12.71 40.10
CA CYS A 9 -26.62 -12.31 38.89
C CYS A 9 -25.68 -11.72 37.82
N THR A 10 -24.61 -11.02 38.22
CA THR A 10 -23.64 -10.45 37.28
C THR A 10 -22.72 -11.52 36.67
N VAL A 11 -22.37 -12.58 37.42
CA VAL A 11 -21.56 -13.69 36.89
C VAL A 11 -22.37 -14.56 35.92
N LEU A 12 -23.67 -14.76 36.18
CA LEU A 12 -24.58 -15.42 35.23
C LEU A 12 -24.79 -14.60 33.94
N TYR A 13 -24.84 -13.27 34.05
CA TYR A 13 -24.93 -12.39 32.88
C TYR A 13 -23.66 -12.45 32.00
N TYR A 14 -22.47 -12.53 32.61
CA TYR A 14 -21.21 -12.60 31.85
C TYR A 14 -20.94 -13.95 31.17
N LEU A 15 -21.51 -15.05 31.66
CA LEU A 15 -21.34 -16.39 31.05
C LEU A 15 -22.24 -16.63 29.81
N LEU A 16 -23.26 -15.81 29.57
CA LEU A 16 -24.18 -15.96 28.43
C LEU A 16 -23.79 -15.17 27.17
N ILE A 17 -22.74 -14.34 27.21
CA ILE A 17 -22.35 -13.45 26.10
C ILE A 17 -21.01 -13.87 25.44
N SER A 18 -20.41 -15.00 25.85
CA SER A 18 -19.06 -15.40 25.38
C SER A 18 -19.00 -16.39 24.22
N THR A 19 -20.09 -16.75 23.54
CA THR A 19 -19.99 -17.50 22.28
C THR A 19 -19.85 -16.53 21.11
N PRO A 20 -18.67 -16.38 20.50
CA PRO A 20 -18.58 -15.65 19.24
C PRO A 20 -19.43 -16.35 18.18
N PRO A 21 -20.08 -15.63 17.26
CA PRO A 21 -20.73 -16.26 16.13
C PRO A 21 -19.66 -17.01 15.33
N THR A 22 -19.76 -18.34 15.29
CA THR A 22 -19.00 -19.16 14.34
C THR A 22 -19.46 -18.76 12.93
N PHE A 23 -18.73 -17.84 12.30
CA PHE A 23 -18.85 -17.60 10.87
C PHE A 23 -18.36 -18.85 10.15
N ALA A 24 -19.30 -19.66 9.66
CA ALA A 24 -19.02 -20.72 8.71
C ALA A 24 -18.49 -20.09 7.41
N GLN A 25 -17.19 -20.26 7.15
CA GLN A 25 -16.58 -19.83 5.90
C GLN A 25 -16.81 -20.91 4.85
N ALA A 26 -17.82 -20.69 4.01
CA ALA A 26 -18.04 -21.45 2.78
C ALA A 26 -16.79 -21.32 1.89
N GLY A 27 -16.42 -22.44 1.25
CA GLY A 27 -15.14 -22.65 0.60
C GLY A 27 -14.71 -21.62 -0.44
N GLN A 28 -13.39 -21.44 -0.53
CA GLN A 28 -12.72 -20.97 -1.75
C GLN A 28 -11.79 -22.08 -2.23
N SER A 29 -12.36 -22.97 -3.02
CA SER A 29 -11.61 -23.68 -4.04
C SER A 29 -11.28 -22.70 -5.18
N SER A 30 -10.16 -22.98 -5.86
CA SER A 30 -9.80 -22.54 -7.21
C SER A 30 -8.66 -21.50 -7.35
N SER A 31 -7.50 -22.05 -7.70
CA SER A 31 -6.73 -21.70 -8.91
C SER A 31 -6.52 -20.22 -9.23
N GLY A 32 -5.30 -19.71 -8.99
CA GLY A 32 -4.92 -18.39 -9.51
C GLY A 32 -3.51 -17.89 -9.20
N GLN A 33 -2.59 -18.69 -8.66
CA GLN A 33 -1.21 -18.23 -8.42
C GLN A 33 -0.36 -18.36 -9.69
N LYS A 34 -0.49 -17.40 -10.60
CA LYS A 34 0.46 -17.21 -11.72
C LYS A 34 0.94 -15.76 -11.90
N SER A 35 0.29 -14.76 -11.28
CA SER A 35 0.62 -13.35 -11.48
C SER A 35 1.86 -12.88 -10.71
N ASP A 36 2.04 -13.30 -9.46
CA ASP A 36 3.11 -12.75 -8.59
C ASP A 36 4.52 -13.16 -9.04
N THR A 37 4.69 -14.41 -9.47
CA THR A 37 6.01 -14.92 -9.88
C THR A 37 6.50 -14.27 -11.19
N GLN A 38 5.57 -13.91 -12.08
CA GLN A 38 5.91 -13.40 -13.42
C GLN A 38 6.34 -11.93 -13.38
N ALA A 39 5.81 -11.16 -12.42
CA ALA A 39 6.28 -9.80 -12.17
C ALA A 39 7.66 -9.81 -11.49
N ALA A 40 7.88 -10.70 -10.52
CA ALA A 40 9.11 -10.72 -9.71
C ALA A 40 10.40 -10.90 -10.53
N ASN A 41 10.36 -11.71 -11.60
CA ASN A 41 11.52 -11.99 -12.47
C ASN A 41 11.53 -11.19 -13.79
N ALA A 42 10.74 -10.12 -13.91
CA ALA A 42 10.68 -9.34 -15.14
C ALA A 42 11.97 -8.52 -15.37
N PRO A 43 12.41 -8.33 -16.63
CA PRO A 43 13.63 -7.56 -16.96
C PRO A 43 13.68 -6.16 -16.34
N PHE A 44 12.55 -5.46 -16.20
CA PHE A 44 12.54 -4.14 -15.57
C PHE A 44 13.04 -4.12 -14.11
N ARG A 45 13.03 -5.26 -13.41
CA ARG A 45 13.53 -5.44 -12.05
C ARG A 45 15.02 -5.81 -11.97
N ASP A 46 15.66 -6.18 -13.07
CA ASP A 46 17.07 -6.55 -13.06
C ASP A 46 17.97 -5.29 -13.05
N PRO A 47 18.73 -5.01 -11.97
CA PRO A 47 19.60 -3.85 -11.91
C PRO A 47 20.84 -3.95 -12.82
N LYS A 48 21.14 -5.13 -13.38
CA LYS A 48 22.29 -5.34 -14.28
C LYS A 48 22.01 -4.90 -15.72
N LEU A 49 20.72 -4.81 -16.10
CA LEU A 49 20.33 -4.37 -17.43
C LEU A 49 20.38 -2.83 -17.55
N PRO A 50 20.67 -2.28 -18.74
CA PRO A 50 20.60 -0.85 -18.99
C PRO A 50 19.21 -0.27 -18.66
N ILE A 51 19.18 0.94 -18.10
CA ILE A 51 17.93 1.63 -17.72
C ILE A 51 16.93 1.66 -18.87
N LYS A 52 17.39 1.94 -20.09
CA LYS A 52 16.53 2.00 -21.28
C LYS A 52 15.78 0.69 -21.54
N GLU A 53 16.46 -0.45 -21.40
CA GLU A 53 15.85 -1.76 -21.59
C GLU A 53 14.80 -2.03 -20.50
N ARG A 54 15.14 -1.71 -19.25
CA ARG A 54 14.24 -1.86 -18.11
C ARG A 54 12.98 -1.00 -18.24
N VAL A 55 13.13 0.25 -18.64
CA VAL A 55 12.01 1.19 -18.85
C VAL A 55 11.14 0.72 -20.02
N ASN A 56 11.74 0.33 -21.14
CA ASN A 56 10.99 -0.17 -22.29
C ASN A 56 10.18 -1.43 -21.94
N ASP A 57 10.79 -2.39 -21.22
CA ASP A 57 10.08 -3.59 -20.74
C ASP A 57 8.91 -3.21 -19.83
N LEU A 58 9.11 -2.32 -18.86
CA LEU A 58 8.05 -1.84 -17.97
C LEU A 58 6.89 -1.19 -18.74
N VAL A 59 7.19 -0.21 -19.60
CA VAL A 59 6.17 0.53 -20.36
C VAL A 59 5.44 -0.37 -21.36
N SER A 60 6.11 -1.39 -21.90
CA SER A 60 5.47 -2.38 -22.79
C SER A 60 4.41 -3.23 -22.09
N ARG A 61 4.53 -3.42 -20.77
CA ARG A 61 3.61 -4.22 -19.94
C ARG A 61 2.39 -3.46 -19.44
N LEU A 62 2.38 -2.13 -19.58
CA LEU A 62 1.28 -1.27 -19.14
C LEU A 62 0.14 -1.28 -20.16
N THR A 63 -1.10 -1.35 -19.66
CA THR A 63 -2.28 -1.05 -20.49
C THR A 63 -2.32 0.43 -20.85
N LEU A 64 -3.20 0.81 -21.79
CA LEU A 64 -3.34 2.21 -22.17
C LEU A 64 -3.86 3.05 -20.99
N GLU A 65 -4.79 2.50 -20.21
CA GLU A 65 -5.38 3.12 -19.03
C GLU A 65 -4.33 3.28 -17.91
N GLU A 66 -3.51 2.25 -17.69
CA GLU A 66 -2.39 2.34 -16.75
C GLU A 66 -1.40 3.43 -17.18
N LYS A 67 -1.08 3.55 -18.48
CA LYS A 67 -0.17 4.60 -19.00
C LYS A 67 -0.72 6.00 -18.80
N THR A 68 -1.98 6.24 -19.16
CA THR A 68 -2.58 7.58 -19.03
C THR A 68 -2.69 8.00 -17.58
N ALA A 69 -2.96 7.06 -16.67
CA ALA A 69 -3.00 7.32 -15.23
C ALA A 69 -1.64 7.75 -14.65
N GLN A 70 -0.51 7.38 -15.29
CA GLN A 70 0.84 7.79 -14.85
C GLN A 70 1.25 9.19 -15.34
N MET A 71 0.42 9.90 -16.12
CA MET A 71 0.75 11.22 -16.68
C MET A 71 0.55 12.40 -15.71
N VAL A 72 0.08 12.14 -14.49
CA VAL A 72 -0.11 13.13 -13.44
C VAL A 72 0.90 12.93 -12.32
N HIS A 73 1.17 13.99 -11.54
CA HIS A 73 2.12 13.91 -10.42
C HIS A 73 1.70 12.90 -9.37
N THR A 74 0.40 12.77 -9.10
CA THR A 74 -0.17 11.80 -8.17
C THR A 74 -0.36 10.44 -8.86
N ALA A 75 0.74 9.81 -9.28
CA ALA A 75 0.66 8.58 -10.06
C ALA A 75 0.18 7.40 -9.19
N PRO A 76 -0.92 6.71 -9.57
CA PRO A 76 -1.48 5.64 -8.77
C PRO A 76 -0.60 4.37 -8.82
N ALA A 77 -0.77 3.51 -7.82
CA ALA A 77 -0.13 2.20 -7.79
C ALA A 77 -0.62 1.31 -8.94
N ILE A 78 0.23 0.38 -9.38
CA ILE A 78 -0.13 -0.69 -10.33
C ILE A 78 0.13 -2.04 -9.62
N PRO A 79 -0.86 -2.56 -8.85
CA PRO A 79 -0.66 -3.74 -8.02
C PRO A 79 -0.25 -5.00 -8.78
N ARG A 80 -0.78 -5.20 -9.99
CA ARG A 80 -0.47 -6.36 -10.86
C ARG A 80 1.02 -6.46 -11.21
N LEU A 81 1.69 -5.32 -11.32
CA LEU A 81 3.13 -5.25 -11.59
C LEU A 81 3.95 -5.04 -10.31
N GLY A 82 3.30 -4.87 -9.15
CA GLY A 82 3.95 -4.56 -7.87
C GLY A 82 4.64 -3.19 -7.88
N ILE A 83 4.04 -2.19 -8.53
CA ILE A 83 4.54 -0.82 -8.59
C ILE A 83 3.75 0.00 -7.56
N PRO A 84 4.40 0.64 -6.58
CA PRO A 84 3.72 1.48 -5.59
C PRO A 84 3.22 2.78 -6.22
N ALA A 85 2.29 3.45 -5.54
CA ALA A 85 1.93 4.81 -5.90
C ALA A 85 3.16 5.72 -5.73
N TYR A 86 3.31 6.70 -6.61
CA TYR A 86 4.45 7.59 -6.59
C TYR A 86 4.04 9.02 -6.88
N ASN A 87 4.50 9.95 -6.03
CA ASN A 87 4.35 11.37 -6.29
C ASN A 87 5.69 11.94 -6.73
N TRP A 88 5.81 12.29 -8.02
CA TRP A 88 7.06 12.83 -8.56
C TRP A 88 7.19 14.36 -8.38
N TRP A 89 6.13 15.05 -7.94
CA TRP A 89 6.23 16.47 -7.62
C TRP A 89 6.86 16.66 -6.24
N SER A 90 8.14 17.06 -6.25
CA SER A 90 8.90 17.48 -5.06
C SER A 90 9.34 18.94 -5.18
N GLU A 91 9.59 19.61 -4.06
CA GLU A 91 10.09 20.99 -4.03
C GLU A 91 11.34 21.12 -3.14
N GLY A 92 12.30 21.94 -3.58
CA GLY A 92 13.63 22.03 -2.95
C GLY A 92 14.32 23.39 -3.07
N LEU A 93 13.60 24.46 -3.40
CA LEU A 93 14.19 25.75 -3.81
C LEU A 93 15.14 26.36 -2.75
N HIS A 94 14.77 26.29 -1.48
CA HIS A 94 15.55 26.83 -0.37
C HIS A 94 15.48 25.89 0.85
N GLY A 95 15.58 24.60 0.58
CA GLY A 95 15.32 23.51 1.53
C GLY A 95 14.22 22.58 1.01
N ALA A 96 14.19 21.34 1.51
CA ALA A 96 13.17 20.38 1.13
C ALA A 96 11.80 20.85 1.63
N ALA A 97 10.87 21.06 0.69
CA ALA A 97 9.52 21.51 0.97
C ALA A 97 8.54 20.33 0.89
N ARG A 98 7.46 20.39 1.68
CA ARG A 98 6.34 19.43 1.70
C ARG A 98 6.66 18.03 2.24
N GLU A 99 7.89 17.76 2.66
CA GLU A 99 8.34 16.46 3.18
C GLU A 99 8.66 16.49 4.69
N GLY A 100 7.91 17.30 5.45
CA GLY A 100 8.07 17.42 6.91
C GLY A 100 9.05 18.53 7.33
N TYR A 101 9.84 18.26 8.38
CA TYR A 101 10.81 19.22 8.92
C TYR A 101 12.14 19.15 8.15
N ALA A 102 12.57 20.28 7.62
CA ALA A 102 13.83 20.40 6.88
C ALA A 102 14.52 21.74 7.21
N THR A 103 15.84 21.80 6.97
CA THR A 103 16.61 23.05 7.03
C THR A 103 16.09 24.03 5.98
N VAL A 104 15.85 25.28 6.40
CA VAL A 104 15.42 26.38 5.52
C VAL A 104 16.61 27.30 5.26
N PHE A 105 17.06 27.34 4.01
CA PHE A 105 18.10 28.25 3.54
C PHE A 105 17.49 29.62 3.17
N PRO A 106 18.31 30.68 3.02
CA PRO A 106 17.85 31.92 2.40
C PRO A 106 17.19 31.65 1.05
N GLN A 107 16.23 32.49 0.69
CA GLN A 107 15.62 32.46 -0.65
C GLN A 107 16.70 32.59 -1.72
N ALA A 108 16.44 32.08 -2.93
CA ALA A 108 17.42 32.05 -4.02
C ALA A 108 18.04 33.42 -4.38
N ILE A 109 17.32 34.53 -4.12
CA ILE A 109 17.84 35.90 -4.34
C ILE A 109 18.85 36.37 -3.28
N GLY A 110 18.90 35.69 -2.13
CA GLY A 110 19.78 36.01 -1.00
C GLY A 110 20.91 35.00 -0.79
N LEU A 111 21.10 34.06 -1.72
CA LEU A 111 22.26 33.15 -1.81
C LEU A 111 23.28 33.71 -2.80
#